data_AF-A0A9P6M9N7-F1
#
_entry.id   AF-A0A9P6M9N7-F1
#
_cell.length_a   1.000
_cell.length_b   1.000
_cell.length_c   1.000
_cell.angle_alpha   90.00
_cell.angle_beta   90.00
_cell.angle_gamma   90.00
#
_symmetry.space_group_name_H-M   'P 1'
#
loop_
_entity.id
_entity.type
_entity.pdbx_description
1 polymer ?
#
loop_
_entity_poly.entity_id
_entity_poly.type
_entity_poly.pdbx_seq_one_letter_code
_entity_poly.pdbx_strand_id
1 'polypeptide(L)' 'MTSLSNEQIVAELKWTEKAIFDTIGATPLYWRPPFGDADNRVRNIATQLGFKTSIWTQGFDTND' A
#
# COMPACT_ATOMS: atom_id res chain seq x y z
N MET A 1 -7.43 -0.85 -6.42
CA MET A 1 -7.27 0.05 -5.26
C MET A 1 -8.03 1.36 -5.49
N THR A 2 -7.91 2.00 -6.66
CA THR A 2 -8.58 3.27 -6.95
C THR A 2 -10.12 3.18 -7.02
N SER A 3 -10.67 1.97 -7.19
CA SER A 3 -12.11 1.69 -7.13
C SER A 3 -12.70 1.64 -5.71
N LEU A 4 -11.85 1.62 -4.67
CA LEU A 4 -12.29 1.48 -3.27
C LEU A 4 -12.60 2.84 -2.64
N SER A 5 -13.52 2.84 -1.66
CA SER A 5 -13.78 4.01 -0.80
C SER A 5 -12.56 4.33 0.07
N ASN A 6 -12.54 5.52 0.66
CA ASN A 6 -11.42 5.92 1.54
C ASN A 6 -11.31 5.00 2.75
N GLU A 7 -12.43 4.63 3.36
CA GLU A 7 -12.52 3.76 4.53
C GLU A 7 -12.03 2.34 4.19
N GLN A 8 -12.39 1.85 3.00
CA GLN A 8 -11.90 0.57 2.50
C GLN A 8 -10.38 0.59 2.30
N ILE A 9 -9.80 1.64 1.72
CA ILE A 9 -8.35 1.77 1.56
C ILE A 9 -7.64 1.77 2.92
N VAL A 10 -8.18 2.52 3.89
CA VAL A 10 -7.64 2.56 5.25
C VAL A 10 -7.68 1.17 5.89
N ALA A 11 -8.81 0.47 5.76
CA ALA A 11 -8.98 -0.87 6.31
C ALA A 11 -7.97 -1.85 5.71
N GLU A 12 -7.83 -1.91 4.38
CA GLU A 12 -6.89 -2.81 3.69
C GLU A 12 -5.44 -2.59 4.17
N LEU A 13 -5.00 -1.32 4.26
CA LEU A 13 -3.65 -0.97 4.69
C LEU A 13 -3.39 -1.32 6.16
N LYS A 14 -4.33 -0.98 7.06
CA LYS A 14 -4.15 -1.21 8.50
C LYS A 14 -4.32 -2.67 8.92
N TRP A 15 -5.23 -3.41 8.29
CA TRP A 15 -5.33 -4.85 8.55
C TRP A 15 -4.10 -5.61 8.07
N THR A 16 -3.54 -5.24 6.92
CA THR A 16 -2.30 -5.83 6.42
C THR A 16 -1.11 -5.49 7.33
N GLU A 17 -0.97 -4.23 7.74
CA GLU A 17 0.05 -3.80 8.72
C GLU A 17 -0.03 -4.59 10.01
N LYS A 18 -1.25 -4.77 10.55
CA LYS A 18 -1.49 -5.56 11.75
C LYS A 18 -1.10 -7.02 11.56
N ALA A 19 -1.51 -7.64 10.45
CA ALA A 19 -1.19 -9.04 10.17
C ALA A 19 0.33 -9.28 10.07
N ILE A 20 1.07 -8.36 9.43
CA ILE A 20 2.53 -8.42 9.36
C ILE A 20 3.13 -8.28 10.76
N PHE A 21 2.70 -7.28 11.53
CA PHE A 21 3.19 -7.07 12.89
C PHE A 21 2.90 -8.26 13.81
N ASP A 22 1.70 -8.82 13.79
CA ASP A 22 1.33 -9.98 14.60
C ASP A 22 2.16 -11.23 14.22
N THR A 23 2.63 -11.31 12.98
CA THR A 23 3.43 -12.44 12.48
C THR A 23 4.91 -12.32 12.80
N ILE A 24 5.51 -11.14 12.60
CA ILE A 24 6.97 -10.95 12.68
C ILE A 24 7.43 -9.86 13.66
N GLY A 25 6.51 -9.17 14.34
CA GLY A 25 6.79 -8.11 15.31
C GLY A 25 7.30 -6.80 14.71
N ALA A 26 7.22 -6.63 13.38
CA ALA A 26 7.73 -5.47 12.66
C ALA A 26 6.62 -4.74 11.91
N THR A 27 6.64 -3.40 11.99
CA THR A 27 5.68 -2.54 11.27
C THR A 27 6.26 -2.12 9.91
N PRO A 28 5.58 -2.43 8.79
CA PRO A 28 6.04 -2.02 7.46
C PRO A 28 6.00 -0.51 7.27
N LEU A 29 7.08 0.06 6.71
CA LEU A 29 7.17 1.48 6.33
C LEU A 29 6.84 1.74 4.86
N TYR A 30 7.04 0.72 4.01
CA TYR A 30 6.86 0.79 2.57
C TYR A 30 5.68 -0.09 2.15
N TRP A 31 4.97 0.35 1.13
CA TRP A 31 3.91 -0.43 0.51
C TRP A 31 3.90 -0.21 -1.00
N ARG A 32 3.34 -1.17 -1.73
CA ARG A 32 3.12 -1.09 -3.18
C ARG A 32 1.63 -1.27 -3.46
N PRO A 33 0.97 -0.37 -4.22
CA PRO A 33 -0.39 -0.59 -4.65
C PRO A 33 -0.49 -1.84 -5.54
N PRO A 34 -1.57 -2.63 -5.45
CA PRO A 34 -1.82 -3.74 -6.36
C PRO A 34 -1.75 -3.26 -7.82
N PHE A 35 -0.96 -3.94 -8.64
CA PHE A 35 -0.74 -3.60 -10.06
C PHE A 35 -0.29 -2.15 -10.35
N GLY A 36 0.28 -1.45 -9.35
CA GLY A 36 0.63 -0.03 -9.52
C GLY A 36 -0.57 0.93 -9.50
N ASP A 37 -1.78 0.42 -9.20
CA ASP A 37 -3.02 1.19 -9.22
C ASP A 37 -3.11 2.14 -8.02
N ALA A 38 -2.53 3.34 -8.15
CA ALA A 38 -2.65 4.41 -7.17
C ALA A 38 -2.76 5.79 -7.82
N ASP A 39 -3.93 6.40 -7.66
CA ASP A 39 -4.14 7.82 -7.91
C ASP A 39 -3.63 8.69 -6.74
N ASN A 40 -3.78 10.01 -6.85
CA ASN A 40 -3.36 10.95 -5.80
C ASN A 40 -4.13 10.73 -4.49
N ARG A 41 -5.38 10.26 -4.54
CA ARG A 41 -6.21 10.01 -3.35
C ARG A 41 -5.66 8.84 -2.56
N VAL A 42 -5.39 7.71 -3.22
CA VAL A 42 -4.79 6.52 -2.61
C VAL A 42 -3.43 6.85 -2.00
N ARG A 43 -2.56 7.58 -2.73
CA ARG A 43 -1.23 7.98 -2.22
C ARG A 43 -1.33 8.90 -1.00
N ASN A 44 -2.25 9.85 -1.02
CA ASN A 44 -2.44 10.77 0.11
C ASN A 44 -2.92 10.02 1.36
N ILE A 45 -3.88 9.11 1.22
CA ILE A 45 -4.35 8.28 2.35
C ILE A 45 -3.19 7.45 2.91
N ALA A 46 -2.45 6.74 2.06
CA ALA A 46 -1.33 5.93 2.53
C ALA A 46 -0.24 6.76 3.23
N THR A 47 0.04 7.96 2.71
CA THR A 47 1.02 8.89 3.32
C THR A 47 0.55 9.37 4.69
N GLN A 48 -0.73 9.70 4.85
CA GLN A 48 -1.32 10.09 6.15
C GLN A 48 -1.28 8.96 7.18
N LEU A 49 -1.34 7.71 6.72
CA LEU A 49 -1.22 6.52 7.57
C LEU A 49 0.23 6.15 7.93
N GLY A 50 1.22 6.88 7.40
CA GLY A 50 2.65 6.68 7.67
C GLY A 50 3.41 5.85 6.63
N PHE A 51 2.76 5.43 5.54
CA PHE A 51 3.38 4.58 4.53
C PHE A 51 4.07 5.38 3.43
N LYS A 52 5.19 4.84 2.93
CA LYS A 52 5.89 5.31 1.73
C LYS A 52 5.49 4.46 0.53
N THR A 53 4.90 5.08 -0.49
CA THR A 53 4.48 4.37 -1.70
C THR A 53 5.70 4.08 -2.57
N SER A 54 5.98 2.81 -2.84
CA SER A 54 7.06 2.34 -3.70
C SER A 54 6.49 1.73 -4.97
N ILE A 55 7.00 2.15 -6.13
CA ILE A 55 6.62 1.61 -7.45
C ILE A 55 7.87 1.22 -8.22
N TRP A 56 7.73 0.31 -9.18
CA TRP A 56 8.83 -0.09 -10.06
C TRP A 56 9.23 1.02 -11.01
N THR A 57 10.50 1.00 -11.40
CA THR A 57 10.96 1.70 -12.58
C THR A 57 10.31 1.07 -13.82
N GLN A 58 9.76 1.91 -14.70
CA GLN A 58 9.13 1.45 -15.93
C GLN A 58 10.12 0.61 -16.76
N GLY A 59 9.66 -0.55 -17.23
CA GLY A 59 10.48 -1.48 -18.04
C GLY A 59 11.32 -2.49 -17.23
N PHE A 60 11.24 -2.47 -15.90
CA PHE A 60 11.95 -3.41 -15.02
C PHE A 60 11.01 -4.38 -14.27
N ASP A 61 9.78 -4.53 -14.75
CA ASP A 61 8.85 -5.57 -14.24
C ASP A 61 9.18 -6.91 -14.90
N THR A 62 9.36 -7.96 -14.09
CA THR A 62 9.70 -9.31 -14.55
C THR A 62 8.56 -10.00 -15.27
N ASN A 63 7.32 -9.50 -15.13
CA ASN A 63 6.08 -10.07 -15.70
C ASN A 63 5.92 -11.59 -15.42
N ASP A 64 6.40 -12.03 -14.26
CA ASP A 64 6.32 -13.42 -13.79
C ASP A 64 4.93 -13.81 -13.28
#